data_AF-A0A7S3QKJ3-F1
#
_entry.id   AF-A0A7S3QKJ3-F1
#
_cell.length_a   1.000
_cell.length_b   1.000
_cell.length_c   1.000
_cell.angle_alpha   90.00
_cell.angle_beta   90.00
_cell.angle_gamma   90.00
#
_symmetry.space_group_name_H-M   'P 1'
#
loop_
_entity.id
_entity.type
_entity.pdbx_description
1 polymer ?
#
loop_
_entity_poly.entity_id
_entity_poly.type
_entity_poly.pdbx_seq_one_letter_code
_entity_poly.pdbx_strand_id
1 'polypeptide(L)'
;MWRRQGHIATQAVFNMDDDTTVDLGTLEFGFSIWKKHPDQVIGFFDRVIFWDTATGQYVYGYDAGVVAPEKYGIVIGKAWIASVELLQLAENDQDLLLMRMREFLHDPQREQKGCDDIAWNMFLHLRGAKPPIGLAGVRMDDIITWDGQKTTGYSAVSEADPDAWTRYRTHCIAGLLRVCGLQKPDLPPSPVQQYLVPAAAQPQTYGTWGQDDQL
;
A
#
# COMPACT_ATOMS: atom_id res chain seq x y z
N MET A 1 -13.15 -25.57 4.45
CA MET A 1 -12.26 -25.97 3.34
C MET A 1 -12.17 -24.79 2.41
N TRP A 2 -11.06 -24.03 2.48
CA TRP A 2 -10.86 -22.76 1.79
C TRP A 2 -10.70 -22.99 0.29
N ARG A 3 -11.44 -22.25 -0.55
CA ARG A 3 -11.26 -22.32 -2.01
C ARG A 3 -9.92 -21.66 -2.34
N ARG A 4 -8.97 -22.43 -2.89
CA ARG A 4 -7.95 -21.81 -3.76
C ARG A 4 -8.72 -21.04 -4.82
N GLN A 5 -8.44 -19.76 -5.00
CA GLN A 5 -8.78 -19.08 -6.24
C GLN A 5 -8.11 -19.90 -7.35
N GLY A 6 -8.89 -20.59 -8.19
CA GLY A 6 -8.41 -21.68 -9.05
C GLY A 6 -7.36 -21.29 -10.09
N HIS A 7 -7.01 -20.00 -10.16
CA HIS A 7 -6.09 -19.42 -11.12
C HIS A 7 -4.74 -18.99 -10.51
N ILE A 8 -4.58 -18.97 -9.18
CA ILE A 8 -3.31 -18.64 -8.51
C ILE A 8 -2.59 -19.93 -8.11
N ALA A 9 -1.48 -20.22 -8.79
CA ALA A 9 -0.66 -21.42 -8.57
C ALA A 9 0.57 -21.15 -7.68
N THR A 10 0.84 -19.89 -7.34
CA THR A 10 1.99 -19.45 -6.55
C THR A 10 1.61 -19.22 -5.09
N GLN A 11 2.61 -19.21 -4.20
CA GLN A 11 2.42 -18.81 -2.81
C GLN A 11 2.46 -17.29 -2.62
N ALA A 12 3.18 -16.58 -3.49
CA ALA A 12 3.26 -15.13 -3.52
C ALA A 12 2.36 -14.58 -4.62
N VAL A 13 1.77 -13.42 -4.35
CA VAL A 13 1.09 -12.57 -5.32
C VAL A 13 1.82 -11.23 -5.34
N PHE A 14 2.13 -10.76 -6.54
CA PHE A 14 2.59 -9.39 -6.77
C PHE A 14 1.42 -8.60 -7.34
N ASN A 15 1.05 -7.53 -6.64
CA ASN A 15 0.06 -6.54 -7.09
C ASN A 15 0.77 -5.28 -7.55
N MET A 16 0.26 -4.67 -8.60
CA MET A 16 0.75 -3.41 -9.14
C MET A 16 -0.41 -2.68 -9.82
N ASP A 17 -0.53 -1.37 -9.58
CA ASP A 17 -1.49 -0.53 -10.31
C ASP A 17 -1.12 -0.49 -11.80
N ASP A 18 -2.12 -0.31 -12.66
CA ASP A 18 -1.98 -0.25 -14.11
C ASP A 18 -1.30 1.03 -14.62
N ASP A 19 -0.98 1.94 -13.70
CA ASP A 19 -0.22 3.17 -13.90
C ASP A 19 1.15 3.16 -13.21
N THR A 20 1.68 1.98 -12.84
CA THR A 20 2.96 1.86 -12.12
C THR A 20 3.98 1.02 -12.89
N THR A 21 5.24 1.47 -12.90
CA THR A 21 6.37 0.63 -13.34
C THR A 21 7.29 0.29 -12.17
N VAL A 22 7.79 -0.95 -12.18
CA VAL A 22 8.76 -1.45 -11.19
C VAL A 22 9.94 -2.04 -11.95
N ASP A 23 11.14 -1.53 -11.68
CA ASP A 23 12.38 -2.11 -12.21
C ASP A 23 12.53 -3.58 -11.79
N LEU A 24 13.05 -4.41 -12.71
CA LEU A 24 13.20 -5.84 -12.47
C LEU A 24 14.13 -6.15 -11.29
N GLY A 25 15.26 -5.44 -11.15
CA GLY A 25 16.19 -5.64 -10.04
C GLY A 25 15.54 -5.30 -8.70
N THR A 26 14.72 -4.24 -8.67
CA THR A 26 13.94 -3.85 -7.49
C THR A 26 12.86 -4.90 -7.17
N LEU A 27 12.16 -5.44 -8.17
CA LEU A 27 11.18 -6.51 -8.00
C LEU A 27 11.83 -7.80 -7.47
N GLU A 28 12.95 -8.22 -8.07
CA GLU A 28 13.70 -9.40 -7.65
C GLU A 28 14.21 -9.27 -6.22
N PHE A 29 14.69 -8.08 -5.85
CA PHE A 29 15.09 -7.78 -4.48
C PHE A 29 13.90 -7.88 -3.53
N GLY A 30 12.78 -7.22 -3.83
CA GLY A 30 11.56 -7.30 -3.03
C GLY A 30 11.06 -8.72 -2.84
N PHE A 31 11.04 -9.52 -3.91
CA PHE A 31 10.69 -10.93 -3.85
C PHE A 31 11.68 -11.75 -3.02
N SER A 32 12.97 -11.41 -3.04
CA SER A 32 13.98 -12.03 -2.18
C SER A 32 13.76 -11.76 -0.70
N ILE A 33 13.24 -10.56 -0.35
CA ILE A 33 12.83 -10.22 1.01
C ILE A 33 11.56 -10.98 1.38
N TRP A 34 10.55 -11.01 0.52
CA TRP A 34 9.32 -11.76 0.75
C TRP A 34 9.61 -13.25 1.04
N LYS A 35 10.52 -13.89 0.30
CA LYS A 35 10.91 -15.28 0.56
C LYS A 35 11.46 -15.53 1.98
N LYS A 36 12.01 -14.51 2.64
CA LYS A 36 12.50 -14.57 4.02
C LYS A 36 11.42 -14.23 5.06
N HIS A 37 10.37 -13.52 4.63
CA HIS A 37 9.28 -13.00 5.46
C HIS A 37 7.90 -13.29 4.80
N PRO A 38 7.55 -14.56 4.52
CA PRO A 38 6.35 -14.90 3.74
C PRO A 38 5.04 -14.56 4.46
N ASP A 39 5.10 -14.27 5.76
CA ASP A 39 3.97 -13.87 6.61
C ASP A 39 3.85 -12.35 6.79
N GLN A 40 4.61 -11.56 6.03
CA GLN A 40 4.55 -10.10 5.97
C GLN A 40 4.27 -9.63 4.55
N VAL A 41 3.61 -8.47 4.43
CA VAL A 41 3.46 -7.78 3.15
C VAL A 41 4.73 -6.98 2.88
N ILE A 42 5.30 -7.12 1.68
CA ILE A 42 6.40 -6.29 1.21
C ILE A 42 5.81 -5.19 0.34
N GLY A 43 5.92 -3.92 0.75
CA GLY A 43 5.46 -2.77 -0.02
C GLY A 43 6.60 -2.01 -0.66
N PHE A 44 6.39 -1.60 -1.91
CA PHE A 44 7.30 -0.68 -2.60
C PHE A 44 6.96 0.78 -2.31
N PHE A 45 5.76 1.03 -1.77
CA PHE A 45 5.29 2.34 -1.34
C PHE A 45 4.74 2.25 0.07
N ASP A 46 5.53 2.72 1.03
CA ASP A 46 5.11 2.82 2.42
C ASP A 46 4.53 4.20 2.74
N ARG A 47 3.59 4.20 3.68
CA ARG A 47 3.00 5.39 4.26
C ARG A 47 2.83 5.15 5.75
N VAL A 48 2.54 6.24 6.46
CA VAL A 48 2.36 6.18 7.90
C VAL A 48 1.07 6.86 8.31
N ILE A 49 0.47 6.32 9.35
CA ILE A 49 -0.59 6.95 10.12
C ILE A 49 0.05 7.31 11.46
N PHE A 50 -0.07 8.56 11.87
CA PHE A 50 0.52 9.03 13.12
C PHE A 50 -0.44 9.93 13.87
N TRP A 51 -0.29 9.99 15.19
CA TRP A 51 -1.07 10.90 16.01
C TRP A 51 -0.49 12.32 15.90
N ASP A 52 -1.29 13.25 15.37
CA ASP A 52 -0.95 14.67 15.37
C ASP A 52 -1.51 15.32 16.64
N THR A 53 -0.61 15.72 17.54
CA THR A 53 -0.98 16.38 18.80
C THR A 53 -1.55 17.78 18.61
N ALA A 54 -1.22 18.46 17.50
CA ALA A 54 -1.73 19.81 17.25
C ALA A 54 -3.19 19.78 16.82
N THR A 55 -3.58 18.81 16.00
CA THR A 55 -4.97 18.66 15.54
C THR A 55 -5.79 17.67 16.37
N GLY A 56 -5.14 16.86 17.22
CA GLY A 56 -5.81 15.89 18.09
C GLY A 56 -6.49 14.76 17.31
N GLN A 57 -5.88 14.31 16.22
CA GLN A 57 -6.38 13.26 15.33
C GLN A 57 -5.23 12.44 14.73
N TYR A 58 -5.56 11.24 14.24
CA TYR A 58 -4.63 10.47 13.40
C TYR A 58 -4.61 11.06 11.99
N VAL A 59 -3.40 11.24 11.45
CA VAL A 59 -3.14 11.86 10.15
C VAL A 59 -2.42 10.86 9.24
N TYR A 60 -2.84 10.82 7.97
CA TYR A 60 -2.15 10.10 6.91
C TYR A 60 -0.93 10.89 6.45
N GLY A 61 0.22 10.24 6.26
CA GLY A 61 1.43 10.91 5.80
C GLY A 61 2.45 9.99 5.14
N TYR A 62 3.52 10.63 4.67
CA TYR A 62 4.71 9.98 4.14
C TYR A 62 5.70 9.73 5.29
N ASP A 63 6.36 8.57 5.31
CA ASP A 63 7.29 8.26 6.42
C ASP A 63 8.48 9.22 6.46
N ALA A 64 9.01 9.55 5.29
CA ALA A 64 10.09 10.53 5.08
C ALA A 64 9.59 11.96 5.36
N GLY A 65 9.53 12.33 6.64
CA GLY A 65 9.17 13.69 7.08
C GLY A 65 8.37 13.73 8.38
N VAL A 66 7.77 12.60 8.78
CA VAL A 66 7.01 12.53 10.03
C VAL A 66 7.95 12.21 11.18
N VAL A 67 8.09 13.16 12.11
CA VAL A 67 8.76 12.94 13.41
C VAL A 67 7.67 12.74 14.47
N ALA A 68 7.15 11.52 14.54
CA ALA A 68 6.17 11.10 15.56
C ALA A 68 6.74 9.92 16.36
N PRO A 69 6.56 9.88 17.70
CA PRO A 69 7.08 8.80 18.53
C PRO A 69 6.41 7.46 18.23
N GLU A 70 5.15 7.47 17.79
CA GLU A 70 4.39 6.28 17.41
C GLU A 70 3.87 6.44 15.98
N LYS A 71 4.19 5.46 15.14
CA LYS A 71 3.75 5.37 13.75
C LYS A 71 3.07 4.03 13.51
N TYR A 72 1.99 4.09 12.74
CA TYR A 72 1.34 2.93 12.17
C TYR A 72 1.68 2.87 10.69
N GLY A 73 2.52 1.92 10.35
CA GLY A 73 2.99 1.65 9.02
C GLY A 73 1.96 0.97 8.14
N ILE A 74 1.81 1.47 6.93
CA ILE A 74 0.99 0.86 5.89
C ILE A 74 1.75 0.77 4.58
N VAL A 75 1.33 -0.15 3.74
CA VAL A 75 1.72 -0.21 2.33
C VAL A 75 0.50 0.10 1.47
N ILE A 76 0.64 1.00 0.51
CA ILE A 76 -0.49 1.40 -0.34
C ILE A 76 -0.74 0.40 -1.45
N GLY A 77 -1.94 0.46 -2.06
CA GLY A 77 -2.37 -0.45 -3.13
C GLY A 77 -1.44 -0.48 -4.36
N LYS A 78 -0.59 0.54 -4.52
CA LYS A 78 0.18 0.79 -5.73
C LYS A 78 1.12 -0.33 -6.17
N ALA A 79 1.90 -0.89 -5.27
CA ALA A 79 2.74 -2.06 -5.55
C ALA A 79 3.15 -2.78 -4.27
N TRP A 80 2.90 -4.09 -4.22
CA TRP A 80 3.25 -4.93 -3.07
C TRP A 80 3.34 -6.42 -3.41
N ILE A 81 4.06 -7.18 -2.59
CA ILE A 81 4.11 -8.64 -2.60
C ILE A 81 3.52 -9.17 -1.29
N ALA A 82 2.55 -10.08 -1.37
CA ALA A 82 1.97 -10.75 -0.23
C ALA A 82 1.78 -12.24 -0.49
N SER A 83 1.59 -13.02 0.57
CA SER A 83 1.22 -14.42 0.44
C SER A 83 -0.26 -14.59 0.13
N VAL A 84 -0.60 -15.68 -0.58
CA VAL A 84 -1.99 -16.06 -0.83
C VAL A 84 -2.76 -16.24 0.47
N GLU A 85 -2.11 -16.72 1.53
CA GLU A 85 -2.72 -16.87 2.85
C GLU A 85 -3.17 -15.52 3.45
N LEU A 86 -2.39 -14.46 3.32
CA LEU A 86 -2.78 -13.11 3.77
C LEU A 86 -3.93 -12.54 2.93
N LEU A 87 -3.97 -12.83 1.62
CA LEU A 87 -5.10 -12.44 0.77
C LEU A 87 -6.37 -13.20 1.14
N GLN A 88 -6.28 -14.50 1.40
CA GLN A 88 -7.40 -15.32 1.86
C GLN A 88 -7.96 -14.83 3.19
N LEU A 89 -7.09 -14.39 4.11
CA LEU A 89 -7.52 -13.76 5.36
C LEU A 89 -8.37 -12.51 5.07
N ALA A 90 -7.94 -11.67 4.13
CA ALA A 90 -8.63 -10.45 3.67
C ALA A 90 -9.83 -10.70 2.73
N GLU A 91 -10.13 -11.96 2.43
CA GLU A 91 -11.28 -12.41 1.64
C GLU A 91 -12.27 -13.24 2.46
N ASN A 92 -12.03 -13.42 3.76
CA ASN A 92 -12.88 -14.21 4.61
C ASN A 92 -14.22 -13.50 4.91
N ASP A 93 -15.23 -13.77 4.09
CA ASP A 93 -16.59 -13.20 4.22
C ASP A 93 -17.32 -13.54 5.54
N GLN A 94 -16.75 -14.42 6.38
CA GLN A 94 -17.28 -14.70 7.71
C GLN A 94 -16.73 -13.76 8.79
N ASP A 95 -15.74 -12.93 8.46
CA ASP A 95 -15.15 -12.00 9.40
C ASP A 95 -16.01 -10.74 9.57
N LEU A 96 -16.58 -10.56 10.77
CA LEU A 96 -17.46 -9.42 11.09
C LEU A 96 -16.76 -8.06 10.94
N LEU A 97 -15.47 -7.95 11.22
CA LEU A 97 -14.74 -6.70 11.06
C LEU A 97 -14.56 -6.38 9.59
N LEU A 98 -14.14 -7.37 8.78
CA LEU A 98 -13.97 -7.21 7.35
C LEU A 98 -15.28 -6.78 6.68
N MET A 99 -16.41 -7.39 7.05
CA MET A 99 -17.72 -7.02 6.54
C MET A 99 -18.05 -5.55 6.85
N ARG A 100 -17.88 -5.10 8.10
CA ARG A 100 -18.15 -3.70 8.46
C ARG A 100 -17.21 -2.71 7.76
N MET A 101 -15.94 -3.08 7.57
CA MET A 101 -14.98 -2.24 6.83
C MET A 101 -15.40 -2.12 5.36
N ARG A 102 -15.83 -3.21 4.73
CA ARG A 102 -16.38 -3.19 3.36
C ARG A 102 -17.65 -2.34 3.27
N GLU A 103 -18.58 -2.48 4.22
CA GLU A 103 -19.78 -1.63 4.29
C GLU A 103 -19.42 -0.14 4.37
N PHE A 104 -18.42 0.21 5.18
CA PHE A 104 -17.91 1.59 5.28
C PHE A 104 -17.28 2.07 3.96
N LEU A 105 -16.45 1.23 3.32
CA LEU A 105 -15.76 1.59 2.08
C LEU A 105 -16.71 1.76 0.90
N HIS A 106 -17.76 0.94 0.84
CA HIS A 106 -18.74 0.92 -0.24
C HIS A 106 -20.05 1.65 0.09
N ASP A 107 -20.07 2.49 1.13
CA ASP A 107 -21.24 3.31 1.47
C ASP A 107 -21.58 4.25 0.30
N PRO A 108 -22.74 4.08 -0.37
CA PRO A 108 -23.10 4.88 -1.54
C PRO A 108 -23.32 6.36 -1.21
N GLN A 109 -23.51 6.71 0.07
CA GLN A 109 -23.67 8.10 0.50
C GLN A 109 -22.33 8.78 0.79
N ARG A 110 -21.26 8.02 0.96
CA ARG A 110 -19.96 8.51 1.46
C ARG A 110 -18.76 7.97 0.71
N GLU A 111 -18.98 7.43 -0.49
CA GLU A 111 -18.05 6.69 -1.34
C GLU A 111 -16.57 6.92 -0.96
N GLN A 112 -16.00 5.96 -0.20
CA GLN A 112 -14.66 6.08 0.38
C GLN A 112 -13.59 5.49 -0.58
N LYS A 113 -13.64 5.88 -1.86
CA LYS A 113 -12.74 5.36 -2.91
C LYS A 113 -11.26 5.62 -2.57
N GLY A 114 -10.44 4.57 -2.64
CA GLY A 114 -8.99 4.65 -2.44
C GLY A 114 -8.53 4.61 -0.98
N CYS A 115 -9.41 4.16 -0.07
CA CYS A 115 -9.09 3.89 1.33
C CYS A 115 -9.08 2.39 1.68
N ASP A 116 -9.20 1.55 0.65
CA ASP A 116 -9.15 0.09 0.71
C ASP A 116 -7.80 -0.43 1.21
N ASP A 117 -6.69 0.19 0.81
CA ASP A 117 -5.35 -0.15 1.30
C ASP A 117 -5.17 0.15 2.80
N ILE A 118 -5.65 1.29 3.30
CA ILE A 118 -5.66 1.64 4.72
C ILE A 118 -6.48 0.59 5.50
N ALA A 119 -7.68 0.31 5.00
CA ALA A 119 -8.55 -0.69 5.61
C ALA A 119 -7.91 -2.08 5.63
N TRP A 120 -7.25 -2.49 4.54
CA TRP A 120 -6.58 -3.77 4.43
C TRP A 120 -5.42 -3.89 5.43
N ASN A 121 -4.55 -2.88 5.52
CA ASN A 121 -3.46 -2.87 6.49
C ASN A 121 -3.97 -2.90 7.94
N MET A 122 -5.02 -2.13 8.26
CA MET A 122 -5.67 -2.17 9.58
C MET A 122 -6.26 -3.54 9.88
N PHE A 123 -6.97 -4.12 8.93
CA PHE A 123 -7.61 -5.42 9.07
C PHE A 123 -6.58 -6.53 9.34
N LEU A 124 -5.52 -6.60 8.54
CA LEU A 124 -4.46 -7.60 8.70
C LEU A 124 -3.83 -7.52 10.09
N HIS A 125 -3.44 -6.32 10.52
CA HIS A 125 -2.82 -6.14 11.85
C HIS A 125 -3.80 -6.48 12.99
N LEU A 126 -5.06 -6.06 12.91
CA LEU A 126 -6.10 -6.41 13.88
C LEU A 126 -6.47 -7.90 13.89
N ARG A 127 -5.95 -8.67 12.92
CA ARG A 127 -6.04 -10.13 12.86
C ARG A 127 -4.72 -10.83 13.17
N GLY A 128 -3.74 -10.09 13.67
CA GLY A 128 -2.47 -10.63 14.15
C GLY A 128 -1.44 -10.85 13.05
N ALA A 129 -1.65 -10.33 11.84
CA ALA A 129 -0.59 -10.26 10.85
C ALA A 129 0.54 -9.34 11.36
N LYS A 130 1.76 -9.68 10.99
CA LYS A 130 2.93 -8.85 11.31
C LYS A 130 2.88 -7.53 10.51
N PRO A 131 3.51 -6.45 11.03
CA PRO A 131 3.65 -5.20 10.31
C PRO A 131 4.23 -5.39 8.90
N PRO A 132 3.84 -4.55 7.93
CA PRO A 132 4.42 -4.62 6.60
C PRO A 132 5.90 -4.22 6.63
N ILE A 133 6.61 -4.67 5.59
CA ILE A 133 8.01 -4.31 5.32
C ILE A 133 8.03 -3.36 4.12
N GLY A 134 8.64 -2.19 4.29
CA GLY A 134 8.83 -1.21 3.23
C GLY A 134 10.16 -1.40 2.51
N LEU A 135 10.20 -1.11 1.22
CA LEU A 135 11.43 -1.02 0.45
C LEU A 135 11.80 0.46 0.27
N ALA A 136 12.91 0.87 0.88
CA ALA A 136 13.40 2.25 0.80
C ALA A 136 14.38 2.42 -0.37
N GLY A 137 14.50 3.66 -0.87
CA GLY A 137 15.41 3.98 -1.97
C GLY A 137 14.95 3.48 -3.33
N VAL A 138 13.71 3.01 -3.41
CA VAL A 138 13.03 2.65 -4.65
C VAL A 138 12.76 3.93 -5.45
N ARG A 139 13.35 4.03 -6.65
CA ARG A 139 12.90 4.99 -7.67
C ARG A 139 11.95 4.26 -8.61
N MET A 140 10.68 4.59 -8.51
CA MET A 140 9.65 4.11 -9.44
C MET A 140 9.00 5.33 -10.08
N ASP A 141 8.86 5.25 -11.39
CA ASP A 141 8.11 6.22 -12.16
C ASP A 141 6.66 5.72 -12.25
N ASP A 142 5.71 6.61 -11.99
CA ASP A 142 4.34 6.45 -12.48
C ASP A 142 4.44 6.20 -13.99
N ILE A 143 3.56 5.38 -14.58
CA ILE A 143 3.52 5.14 -16.03
C ILE A 143 3.31 6.47 -16.72
N ILE A 144 4.43 7.03 -17.13
CA ILE A 144 4.56 7.87 -18.29
C ILE A 144 4.36 6.88 -19.45
N THR A 145 3.40 7.13 -20.34
CA THR A 145 3.22 6.35 -21.57
C THR A 145 4.55 6.20 -22.30
N TRP A 146 4.64 5.18 -23.15
CA TRP A 146 5.85 4.89 -23.95
C TRP A 146 6.47 6.16 -24.57
N ASP A 147 5.67 7.13 -24.99
CA ASP A 147 6.11 8.39 -25.60
C ASP A 147 6.49 9.53 -24.63
N GLY A 148 6.62 9.27 -23.32
CA GLY A 148 6.95 10.32 -22.37
C GLY A 148 5.75 11.18 -21.94
N GLN A 149 4.52 10.83 -22.32
CA GLN A 149 3.31 11.55 -21.95
C GLN A 149 2.61 10.92 -20.73
N LYS A 150 1.69 11.63 -20.06
CA LYS A 150 0.77 10.95 -19.14
C LYS A 150 -0.24 10.17 -19.96
N THR A 151 -0.75 9.04 -19.44
CA THR A 151 -1.80 8.27 -20.10
C THR A 151 -2.93 9.19 -20.58
N THR A 152 -3.36 9.02 -21.84
CA THR A 152 -4.52 9.74 -22.36
C THR A 152 -5.78 9.08 -21.80
N GLY A 153 -6.25 9.56 -20.64
CA GLY A 153 -7.31 8.92 -19.88
C GLY A 153 -7.68 9.65 -18.61
N TYR A 154 -8.30 8.94 -17.65
CA TYR A 154 -8.66 9.48 -16.35
C TYR A 154 -7.39 9.86 -15.56
N SER A 155 -7.24 11.13 -15.20
CA SER A 155 -6.16 11.56 -14.29
C SER A 155 -6.47 11.09 -12.86
N ALA A 156 -5.50 10.47 -12.20
CA ALA A 156 -5.66 9.98 -10.84
C ALA A 156 -6.04 11.12 -9.88
N VAL A 157 -7.01 10.86 -9.00
CA VAL A 157 -7.54 11.84 -8.01
C VAL A 157 -6.43 12.40 -7.12
N SER A 158 -5.39 11.61 -6.84
CA SER A 158 -4.24 12.00 -6.04
C SER A 158 -3.32 13.03 -6.69
N GLU A 159 -3.28 13.10 -8.02
CA GLU A 159 -2.38 14.01 -8.75
C GLU A 159 -2.95 15.43 -8.90
N ALA A 160 -4.28 15.55 -8.92
CA ALA A 160 -4.93 16.84 -9.13
C ALA A 160 -4.82 17.77 -7.90
N ASP A 161 -4.92 17.21 -6.69
CA ASP A 161 -4.72 17.93 -5.42
C ASP A 161 -4.18 16.96 -4.35
N PRO A 162 -2.85 16.83 -4.23
CA PRO A 162 -2.22 15.92 -3.26
C PRO A 162 -2.58 16.23 -1.81
N ASP A 163 -2.83 17.50 -1.48
CA ASP A 163 -3.21 17.91 -0.13
C ASP A 163 -4.67 17.53 0.15
N ALA A 164 -5.57 17.71 -0.80
CA ALA A 164 -6.95 17.20 -0.69
C ALA A 164 -6.97 15.69 -0.57
N TRP A 165 -6.14 14.98 -1.33
CA TRP A 165 -6.03 13.53 -1.23
C TRP A 165 -5.56 13.08 0.16
N THR A 166 -4.55 13.75 0.71
CA THR A 166 -4.05 13.50 2.07
C THR A 166 -5.11 13.78 3.13
N ARG A 167 -5.86 14.89 3.01
CA ARG A 167 -6.98 15.21 3.89
C ARG A 167 -8.10 14.17 3.79
N TYR A 168 -8.40 13.70 2.58
CA TYR A 168 -9.41 12.68 2.33
C TYR A 168 -9.02 11.33 2.97
N ARG A 169 -7.79 10.86 2.74
CA ARG A 169 -7.23 9.66 3.39
C ARG A 169 -7.25 9.79 4.92
N THR A 170 -6.94 10.98 5.45
CA THR A 170 -7.05 11.29 6.89
C THR A 170 -8.49 11.16 7.39
N HIS A 171 -9.48 11.62 6.62
CA HIS A 171 -10.90 11.45 6.95
C HIS A 171 -11.30 9.96 6.98
N CYS A 172 -10.83 9.16 6.01
CA CYS A 172 -11.06 7.71 5.99
C CYS A 172 -10.56 7.03 7.26
N ILE A 173 -9.36 7.39 7.74
CA ILE A 173 -8.78 6.83 8.97
C ILE A 173 -9.73 7.05 10.16
N ALA A 174 -10.27 8.25 10.32
CA ALA A 174 -11.23 8.54 11.40
C ALA A 174 -12.53 7.73 11.28
N GLY A 175 -12.96 7.38 10.07
CA GLY A 175 -14.07 6.45 9.83
C GLY A 175 -13.72 5.01 10.21
N LEU A 176 -12.60 4.51 9.71
CA LEU A 176 -12.14 3.14 9.94
C LEU A 176 -11.84 2.85 11.42
N LEU A 177 -11.27 3.81 12.15
CA LEU A 177 -11.06 3.68 13.60
C LEU A 177 -12.39 3.43 14.34
N ARG A 178 -13.45 4.16 13.97
CA ARG A 178 -14.80 3.95 14.53
C ARG A 178 -15.35 2.57 14.19
N VAL A 179 -15.16 2.11 12.94
CA VAL A 179 -15.55 0.75 12.50
C VAL A 179 -14.83 -0.32 13.32
N CYS A 180 -13.54 -0.12 13.59
CA CYS A 180 -12.71 -1.03 14.37
C CYS A 180 -12.98 -0.98 15.88
N GLY A 181 -13.81 -0.02 16.36
CA GLY A 181 -14.04 0.19 17.79
C GLY A 181 -12.82 0.72 18.55
N LEU A 182 -11.86 1.32 17.84
CA LEU A 182 -10.65 1.91 18.42
C LEU A 182 -10.95 3.37 18.80
N GLN A 183 -10.51 3.79 20.00
CA GLN A 183 -10.60 5.18 20.44
C GLN A 183 -9.21 5.84 20.42
N LYS A 184 -9.10 7.05 20.97
CA LYS A 184 -7.88 7.85 20.95
C LYS A 184 -7.07 7.58 22.24
N PRO A 185 -5.75 7.35 22.18
CA PRO A 185 -4.91 6.94 21.06
C PRO A 185 -4.69 5.40 21.10
N ASP A 186 -5.68 4.63 20.65
CA ASP A 186 -5.65 3.16 20.78
C ASP A 186 -5.16 2.44 19.52
N LEU A 187 -4.76 3.16 18.46
CA LEU A 187 -4.19 2.50 17.28
C LEU A 187 -2.81 1.93 17.65
N PRO A 188 -2.64 0.60 17.73
CA PRO A 188 -1.38 0.02 18.19
C PRO A 188 -0.28 0.35 17.18
N PRO A 189 0.91 0.82 17.62
CA PRO A 189 2.00 1.13 16.72
C PRO A 189 2.37 -0.10 15.87
N SER A 190 2.67 0.15 14.60
CA SER A 190 3.03 -0.88 13.62
C SER A 190 4.24 -0.36 12.85
N PRO A 191 5.46 -0.41 13.40
CA PRO A 191 6.61 0.16 12.73
C PRO A 191 6.85 -0.57 11.40
N VAL A 192 6.93 0.19 10.30
CA VAL A 192 7.39 -0.38 9.02
C VAL A 192 8.87 -0.71 9.18
N GLN A 193 9.22 -1.98 9.10
CA GLN A 193 10.62 -2.35 8.89
C GLN A 193 11.00 -1.96 7.47
N GLN A 194 12.06 -1.18 7.28
CA GLN A 194 12.52 -0.80 5.95
C GLN A 194 13.79 -1.56 5.54
N TYR A 195 13.81 -2.05 4.30
CA TYR A 195 15.02 -2.54 3.63
C TYR A 195 15.41 -1.55 2.55
N LEU A 196 16.64 -1.03 2.63
CA LEU A 196 17.19 -0.21 1.57
C LEU A 196 17.51 -1.08 0.36
N VAL A 197 16.94 -0.75 -0.80
CA VAL A 197 17.26 -1.46 -2.04
C VAL A 197 18.71 -1.17 -2.43
N PRO A 198 19.54 -2.20 -2.67
CA PRO A 198 20.93 -2.00 -3.04
C PRO A 198 21.05 -1.24 -4.37
N ALA A 199 22.07 -0.38 -4.50
CA ALA A 199 22.32 0.35 -5.75
C ALA A 199 22.51 -0.56 -6.98
N ALA A 200 22.99 -1.79 -6.79
CA ALA A 200 23.12 -2.78 -7.86
C ALA A 200 21.78 -3.36 -8.35
N ALA A 201 20.73 -3.25 -7.53
CA ALA A 201 19.36 -3.63 -7.85
C ALA A 201 18.49 -2.43 -8.25
N GLN A 202 19.09 -1.24 -8.36
CA GLN A 202 18.47 -0.05 -8.91
C GLN A 202 18.86 0.09 -10.39
N PRO A 203 17.99 0.65 -11.25
CA PRO A 203 18.33 0.88 -12.64
C PRO A 203 19.54 1.82 -12.76
N GLN A 204 20.55 1.44 -13.56
CA GLN A 204 21.82 2.19 -13.71
C GLN A 204 21.65 3.46 -14.55
N THR A 205 20.73 3.42 -15.52
CA THR A 205 20.31 4.54 -16.37
C THR A 205 18.91 4.22 -16.87
N TYR A 206 17.94 5.13 -16.70
CA TYR A 206 16.75 5.10 -17.53
C TYR A 206 17.18 5.50 -18.94
N GLY A 207 17.46 4.51 -19.79
CA GLY A 207 17.56 4.78 -21.22
C GLY A 207 16.23 5.38 -21.66
N THR A 208 16.27 6.41 -22.50
CA THR A 208 15.10 6.81 -23.28
C THR A 208 14.68 5.60 -24.12
N TRP A 209 13.70 4.85 -23.65
CA TRP A 209 13.12 3.74 -24.40
C TRP A 209 12.45 4.33 -25.65
N GLY A 210 13.15 4.25 -26.79
CA GLY A 210 12.71 4.86 -28.05
C GLY A 210 13.81 5.25 -29.03
N GLN A 211 15.10 5.08 -28.72
CA GLN A 211 16.18 5.35 -29.69
C GLN A 211 16.84 4.10 -30.30
N ASP A 212 16.60 2.90 -29.75
CA ASP A 212 17.33 1.69 -30.17
C ASP A 212 16.49 0.68 -31.00
N ASP A 213 15.26 1.01 -31.39
CA ASP A 213 14.45 0.18 -32.30
C ASP A 213 14.33 0.84 -33.70
N GLN A 214 15.46 0.96 -34.40
CA GLN A 214 15.48 1.03 -35.86
C GLN A 214 16.14 -0.25 -36.39
N LEU A 215 15.31 -1.29 -36.58
CA LEU A 215 15.57 -2.39 -37.50
C LEU A 215 14.74 -2.21 -38.78
#